data_AF-A0A174UAG5-F1
#
_entry.id   AF-A0A174UAG5-F1
#
_cell.length_a   1.000
_cell.length_b   1.000
_cell.length_c   1.000
_cell.angle_alpha   90.00
_cell.angle_beta   90.00
_cell.angle_gamma   90.00
#
_symmetry.space_group_name_H-M   'P 1'
#
loop_
_entity.id
_entity.type
_entity.pdbx_description
1 polymer ?
#
loop_
_entity_poly.entity_id
_entity_poly.type
_entity_poly.pdbx_seq_one_letter_code
_entity_poly.pdbx_strand_id
1 'polypeptide(L)' 'MMEYTIEWVRGHVEVFDRTGAFLFSADTEQEALADLRELEAA' A
#
# COMPACT_ATOMS: atom_id res chain seq x y z
N MET A 1 14.13 2.46 -5.55
CA MET A 1 12.68 2.25 -5.58
C MET A 1 12.36 1.31 -4.46
N MET A 2 11.56 1.75 -3.51
CA MET A 2 10.96 0.80 -2.57
C MET A 2 9.98 -0.06 -3.38
N GLU A 3 10.08 -1.37 -3.20
CA GLU A 3 9.16 -2.32 -3.82
C GLU A 3 8.01 -2.57 -2.85
N TYR A 4 6.80 -2.39 -3.35
CA TYR A 4 5.55 -2.57 -2.62
C TYR A 4 4.62 -3.50 -3.39
N THR A 5 3.80 -4.24 -2.66
CA THR A 5 2.72 -5.05 -3.24
C THR A 5 1.39 -4.53 -2.71
N ILE A 6 0.40 -4.39 -3.60
CA ILE A 6 -0.96 -3.99 -3.25
C ILE A 6 -1.88 -5.17 -3.56
N GLU A 7 -2.65 -5.62 -2.58
CA GLU A 7 -3.55 -6.77 -2.71
C GLU A 7 -4.99 -6.41 -2.30
N TRP A 8 -5.97 -6.87 -3.08
CA TRP A 8 -7.39 -6.69 -2.74
C TRP A 8 -7.85 -7.76 -1.74
N VAL A 9 -8.27 -7.33 -0.56
CA VAL A 9 -8.72 -8.19 0.53
C VAL A 9 -10.10 -7.74 1.02
N ARG A 10 -11.10 -8.61 0.84
CA ARG A 10 -12.45 -8.46 1.44
C ARG A 10 -13.09 -7.06 1.28
N GLY A 11 -12.86 -6.40 0.15
CA GLY A 11 -13.49 -5.13 -0.19
C GLY A 11 -12.66 -3.87 0.06
N HIS A 12 -11.42 -4.03 0.52
CA HIS A 12 -10.41 -2.96 0.57
C HIS A 12 -9.09 -3.48 -0.01
N VAL A 13 -8.06 -2.64 -0.05
CA VAL A 13 -6.71 -3.00 -0.44
C VAL A 13 -5.75 -2.97 0.75
N GLU A 14 -4.81 -3.89 0.79
CA GLU A 14 -3.72 -3.95 1.75
C GLU A 14 -2.38 -3.73 1.03
N VAL A 15 -1.47 -2.99 1.65
CA VAL A 15 -0.15 -2.66 1.11
C VAL A 15 0.93 -3.33 1.94
N PHE A 16 1.84 -4.02 1.26
CA PHE A 16 2.94 -4.76 1.86
C PHE A 16 4.29 -4.25 1.34
N ASP A 17 5.31 -4.34 2.19
CA ASP A 17 6.69 -4.09 1.76
C ASP A 17 7.27 -5.28 0.96
N ARG A 18 8.49 -5.11 0.46
CA ARG A 18 9.22 -6.16 -0.28
C ARG A 18 9.44 -7.47 0.49
N THR A 19 9.35 -7.44 1.82
CA THR A 19 9.48 -8.61 2.68
C THR A 19 8.14 -9.29 2.95
N GLY A 20 7.04 -8.71 2.47
CA GLY A 20 5.67 -9.15 2.76
C GLY A 20 5.18 -8.64 4.12
N ALA A 21 5.85 -7.66 4.74
CA ALA A 21 5.37 -7.06 5.97
C ALA A 21 4.22 -6.09 5.66
N PHE A 22 3.13 -6.21 6.40
CA PHE A 22 1.99 -5.30 6.30
C PHE A 22 2.42 -3.87 6.66
N LEU A 23 2.16 -2.93 5.77
CA LEU A 23 2.38 -1.52 5.99
C LEU A 23 1.09 -0.85 6.46
N PHE A 24 0.05 -0.89 5.62
CA PHE A 24 -1.25 -0.27 5.89
C PHE A 24 -2.34 -0.80 4.93
N SER A 25 -3.59 -0.43 5.18
CA SER A 25 -4.75 -0.76 4.33
C SER A 25 -5.48 0.51 3.90
N ALA A 26 -6.08 0.50 2.71
CA ALA A 26 -6.90 1.59 2.19
C ALA A 26 -8.15 1.04 1.50
N ASP A 27 -9.22 1.82 1.38
CA ASP A 27 -10.46 1.34 0.75
C ASP A 27 -10.29 1.14 -0.76
N THR A 28 -9.46 1.95 -1.42
CA THR A 28 -9.18 1.89 -2.86
C THR A 28 -7.69 1.89 -3.19
N GLU A 29 -7.33 1.33 -4.35
CA GLU A 29 -5.95 1.40 -4.87
C GLU A 29 -5.45 2.84 -5.02
N GLN A 30 -6.35 3.78 -5.32
CA GLN A 30 -6.00 5.20 -5.47
C GLN A 30 -5.57 5.82 -4.14
N GLU A 31 -6.27 5.51 -3.05
CA GLU A 31 -5.89 5.92 -1.70
C GLU A 31 -4.57 5.28 -1.30
N ALA A 32 -4.41 3.97 -1.53
CA ALA A 32 -3.15 3.28 -1.26
C ALA A 32 -1.94 3.91 -1.99
N LEU A 33 -2.12 4.27 -3.26
CA LEU A 33 -1.10 4.95 -4.06
C LEU A 33 -0.86 6.40 -3.66
N ALA A 34 -1.85 7.09 -3.09
CA ALA A 34 -1.67 8.43 -2.55
C ALA A 34 -0.84 8.38 -1.27
N ASP A 35 -1.20 7.48 -0.35
CA ASP A 35 -0.49 7.27 0.91
C ASP A 35 0.95 6.77 0.68
N LEU A 36 1.16 5.87 -0.28
CA LEU A 36 2.50 5.44 -0.69
C LEU A 36 3.37 6.61 -1.18
N ARG A 37 2.78 7.53 -1.96
CA ARG A 37 3.51 8.72 -2.47
C ARG A 37 3.86 9.68 -1.34
N GLU A 38 2.97 9.87 -0.38
CA GLU A 38 3.26 10.69 0.81
C GLU A 38 4.38 10.05 1.65
N LEU A 39 4.38 8.73 1.82
CA LEU A 39 5.45 7.99 2.51
C LEU A 39 6.79 8.04 1.78
N GLU A 40 6.79 8.01 0.44
CA GLU A 40 8.03 8.17 -0.35
C GLU A 40 8.56 9.61 -0.33
N ALA A 41 7.69 10.60 -0.12
CA ALA A 41 8.05 12.03 -0.11
C ALA A 41 8.53 12.53 1.27
N ALA A 42 8.32 11.76 2.34
CA ALA A 42 8.70 12.07 3.71
C ALA A 42 10.13 11.60 4.07
#